data_AF-A0AAU6AM77-F1
#
_entry.id   AF-A0AAU6AM77-F1
#
_cell.length_a   1.000
_cell.length_b   1.000
_cell.length_c   1.000
_cell.angle_alpha   90.00
_cell.angle_beta   90.00
_cell.angle_gamma   90.00
#
_symmetry.space_group_name_H-M   'P 1'
#
loop_
_entity.id
_entity.type
_entity.pdbx_description
1 polymer ?
#
loop_
_entity_poly.entity_id
_entity_poly.type
_entity_poly.pdbx_seq_one_letter_code
_entity_poly.pdbx_strand_id
1 'polypeptide(L)'
;MPSGAPVNGRTDYSAETGVSGTGTQLSYALPLVFGLVPAGREQSTVDRLVADVAAHQNHVTTGFVGTTLVFQALGKYQRNDVALAIAQRTDCPSFGYMVNQGPGTIWEKWDNSSASDGTSSKDHIGLGGAIGQWFQQQLAGVQPGSPGWREFTLAPAVAGNLAHVTAQQQTVRGNVVSSWQRDGSTLTYHATVPVGAKATIRLPLLGGKQSSVRENGRTVFADGHAAQPDPGLTVGRADDETLTLTAGSGDYTFTVTPPRTPFTRLALTTGTPPAITAGGSGDIPVVVEGRSTVAGQATLGAQVPAGWTVTATPAAIPLTPATSETPGSVRITVPAGVKSGLYPVTLTVKAPLGGEAKTTVNVPVFGSWASGTTAAASSEHAPNVVNGATRTYVASNAIDHDLATFWNDDTDGRYPRTR
;
A
#
# COMPACT_ATOMS: atom_id res chain seq x y z
N MET A 1 27.98 -16.80 -0.83
CA MET A 1 26.82 -17.49 -1.43
C MET A 1 26.92 -18.97 -1.12
N PRO A 2 26.21 -19.49 -0.10
CA PRO A 2 25.82 -20.89 -0.08
C PRO A 2 24.44 -21.03 -0.75
N SER A 3 24.36 -22.08 -1.57
CA SER A 3 23.24 -22.54 -2.38
C SER A 3 21.92 -22.71 -1.64
N GLY A 4 20.84 -22.38 -2.34
CA GLY A 4 19.47 -22.57 -1.88
C GLY A 4 19.11 -24.03 -1.63
N ALA A 5 18.51 -24.26 -0.47
CA ALA A 5 17.52 -25.30 -0.26
C ALA A 5 16.15 -24.60 -0.19
N PRO A 6 15.11 -25.11 -0.88
CA PRO A 6 13.77 -24.56 -0.70
C PRO A 6 13.32 -24.89 0.72
N VAL A 7 13.10 -23.86 1.54
CA VAL A 7 12.43 -24.02 2.82
C VAL A 7 10.98 -24.35 2.49
N ASN A 8 10.60 -25.63 2.60
CA ASN A 8 9.21 -26.09 2.60
C ASN A 8 8.50 -25.68 3.91
N GLY A 9 8.54 -24.39 4.24
CA GLY A 9 7.67 -23.81 5.25
C GLY A 9 6.35 -23.50 4.58
N ARG A 10 5.23 -23.98 5.13
CA ARG A 10 3.90 -23.48 4.76
C ARG A 10 3.98 -21.95 4.78
N THR A 11 3.90 -21.32 3.61
CA THR A 11 3.63 -19.89 3.57
C THR A 11 2.22 -19.73 4.10
N ASP A 12 2.02 -19.02 5.21
CA ASP A 12 0.69 -18.58 5.66
C ASP A 12 0.01 -17.61 4.66
N TYR A 13 0.51 -17.55 3.42
CA TYR A 13 -0.04 -16.82 2.30
C TYR A 13 -1.01 -17.73 1.55
N SER A 14 -2.28 -17.37 1.52
CA SER A 14 -3.27 -18.02 0.66
C SER A 14 -3.15 -17.44 -0.75
N ALA A 15 -2.75 -18.27 -1.72
CA ALA A 15 -2.70 -17.86 -3.13
C ALA A 15 -4.09 -17.56 -3.72
N GLU A 16 -5.13 -18.18 -3.17
CA GLU A 16 -6.51 -18.01 -3.58
C GLU A 16 -7.08 -16.68 -3.08
N THR A 17 -6.88 -16.37 -1.80
CA THR A 17 -7.45 -15.18 -1.19
C THR A 17 -6.50 -14.01 -1.13
N GLY A 18 -5.19 -14.19 -1.40
CA GLY A 18 -4.15 -13.18 -1.24
C GLY A 18 -3.90 -12.75 0.21
N VAL A 19 -4.53 -13.41 1.19
CA VAL A 19 -4.38 -13.10 2.61
C VAL A 19 -3.12 -13.75 3.16
N SER A 20 -2.33 -12.97 3.90
CA SER A 20 -1.21 -13.47 4.71
C SER A 20 -1.67 -13.64 6.16
N GLY A 21 -1.41 -14.80 6.76
CA GLY A 21 -1.72 -15.11 8.15
C GLY A 21 -3.19 -14.85 8.51
N THR A 22 -3.40 -14.07 9.58
CA THR A 22 -4.73 -13.67 10.07
C THR A 22 -5.28 -12.41 9.38
N GLY A 23 -4.57 -11.87 8.38
CA GLY A 23 -5.01 -10.68 7.64
C GLY A 23 -4.84 -9.36 8.38
N THR A 24 -4.01 -9.30 9.43
CA THR A 24 -3.69 -8.06 10.16
C THR A 24 -2.59 -7.24 9.48
N GLN A 25 -2.40 -5.98 9.88
CA GLN A 25 -1.29 -5.14 9.42
C GLN A 25 0.08 -5.82 9.56
N LEU A 26 0.33 -6.49 10.70
CA LEU A 26 1.58 -7.24 10.91
C LEU A 26 1.69 -8.43 9.96
N SER A 27 0.58 -9.14 9.72
CA SER A 27 0.56 -10.31 8.83
C SER A 27 0.94 -9.95 7.39
N TYR A 28 0.66 -8.73 6.95
CA TYR A 28 1.12 -8.22 5.64
C TYR A 28 2.53 -7.61 5.70
N ALA A 29 2.82 -6.78 6.70
CA ALA A 29 4.07 -6.03 6.78
C ALA A 29 5.31 -6.92 6.97
N LEU A 30 5.21 -7.95 7.83
CA LEU A 30 6.32 -8.84 8.14
C LEU A 30 6.89 -9.57 6.90
N PRO A 31 6.09 -10.29 6.10
CA PRO A 31 6.62 -10.97 4.93
C PRO A 31 7.11 -9.99 3.87
N LEU A 32 6.51 -8.79 3.76
CA LEU A 32 6.98 -7.73 2.84
C LEU A 32 8.39 -7.23 3.19
N VAL A 33 8.65 -6.97 4.47
CA VAL A 33 9.96 -6.51 4.94
C VAL A 33 11.02 -7.59 4.72
N PHE A 34 10.74 -8.82 5.16
CA PHE A 34 11.69 -9.93 5.11
C PHE A 34 11.79 -10.66 3.77
N GLY A 35 11.00 -10.27 2.77
CA GLY A 35 11.05 -10.90 1.44
C GLY A 35 10.50 -12.33 1.42
N LEU A 36 9.47 -12.58 2.24
CA LEU A 36 8.80 -13.88 2.36
C LEU A 36 7.52 -13.96 1.53
N VAL A 37 7.10 -12.86 0.89
CA VAL A 37 5.98 -12.87 -0.06
C VAL A 37 6.40 -13.61 -1.32
N PRO A 38 5.57 -14.52 -1.86
CA PRO A 38 5.86 -15.16 -3.14
C PRO A 38 6.09 -14.15 -4.26
N ALA A 39 7.06 -14.42 -5.14
CA ALA A 39 7.40 -13.54 -6.23
C ALA A 39 6.18 -13.17 -7.10
N GLY A 40 6.02 -11.87 -7.37
CA GLY A 40 4.90 -11.33 -8.14
C GLY A 40 3.63 -11.07 -7.32
N ARG A 41 3.65 -11.31 -5.99
CA ARG A 41 2.52 -11.04 -5.09
C ARG A 41 2.76 -9.89 -4.12
N GLU A 42 3.95 -9.29 -4.14
CA GLU A 42 4.35 -8.21 -3.26
C GLU A 42 3.38 -7.03 -3.35
N GLN A 43 3.10 -6.55 -4.56
CA GLN A 43 2.18 -5.42 -4.74
C GLN A 43 0.79 -5.74 -4.18
N SER A 44 0.23 -6.92 -4.47
CA SER A 44 -1.08 -7.30 -3.93
C SER A 44 -1.10 -7.40 -2.40
N THR A 45 0.05 -7.70 -1.77
CA THR A 45 0.18 -7.73 -0.31
C THR A 45 0.33 -6.32 0.26
N VAL A 46 1.02 -5.42 -0.45
CA VAL A 46 1.08 -3.98 -0.12
C VAL A 46 -0.32 -3.36 -0.19
N ASP A 47 -1.07 -3.64 -1.26
CA ASP A 47 -2.42 -3.11 -1.45
C ASP A 47 -3.35 -3.55 -0.30
N ARG A 48 -3.17 -4.77 0.22
CA ARG A 48 -3.91 -5.26 1.39
C ARG A 48 -3.51 -4.59 2.69
N LEU A 49 -2.20 -4.36 2.91
CA LEU A 49 -1.73 -3.60 4.06
C LEU A 49 -2.35 -2.19 4.06
N VAL A 50 -2.34 -1.53 2.90
CA VAL A 50 -2.88 -0.18 2.74
C VAL A 50 -4.40 -0.17 2.94
N ALA A 51 -5.11 -1.15 2.38
CA ALA A 51 -6.55 -1.30 2.58
C ALA A 51 -6.90 -1.53 4.05
N ASP A 52 -6.12 -2.33 4.80
CA ASP A 52 -6.33 -2.53 6.24
C ASP A 52 -6.10 -1.23 7.02
N VAL A 53 -5.01 -0.51 6.75
CA VAL A 53 -4.74 0.79 7.39
C VAL A 53 -5.90 1.77 7.12
N ALA A 54 -6.38 1.84 5.88
CA ALA A 54 -7.52 2.68 5.52
C ALA A 54 -8.81 2.24 6.22
N ALA A 55 -9.07 0.94 6.32
CA ALA A 55 -10.22 0.39 7.04
C ALA A 55 -10.21 0.74 8.54
N HIS A 56 -9.02 0.91 9.11
CA HIS A 56 -8.81 1.41 10.48
C HIS A 56 -8.63 2.93 10.55
N GLN A 57 -9.12 3.67 9.55
CA GLN A 57 -9.11 5.13 9.50
C GLN A 57 -7.70 5.73 9.65
N ASN A 58 -6.71 5.07 9.05
CA ASN A 58 -5.28 5.37 9.13
C ASN A 58 -4.64 5.18 10.53
N HIS A 59 -5.25 4.37 11.39
CA HIS A 59 -4.62 3.97 12.65
C HIS A 59 -3.79 2.70 12.49
N VAL A 60 -2.75 2.61 13.31
CA VAL A 60 -2.02 1.34 13.51
C VAL A 60 -2.81 0.43 14.43
N THR A 61 -2.83 -0.86 14.13
CA THR A 61 -3.44 -1.90 14.97
C THR A 61 -2.40 -2.76 15.68
N THR A 62 -1.14 -2.34 15.64
CA THR A 62 0.03 -3.14 16.01
C THR A 62 0.71 -2.68 17.29
N GLY A 63 1.38 -3.62 17.97
CA GLY A 63 2.36 -3.34 19.04
C GLY A 63 3.74 -2.93 18.48
N PHE A 64 4.80 -3.06 19.28
CA PHE A 64 6.14 -2.52 18.97
C PHE A 64 6.73 -3.05 17.66
N VAL A 65 6.80 -4.38 17.53
CA VAL A 65 7.38 -5.05 16.36
C VAL A 65 6.55 -4.74 15.12
N GLY A 66 5.23 -4.89 15.22
CA GLY A 66 4.34 -4.67 14.09
C GLY A 66 4.37 -3.23 13.59
N THR A 67 4.37 -2.25 14.49
CA THR A 67 4.39 -0.83 14.10
C THR A 67 5.66 -0.51 13.33
N THR A 68 6.82 -1.00 13.81
CA THR A 68 8.10 -0.83 13.11
C THR A 68 8.05 -1.45 11.71
N LEU A 69 7.53 -2.68 11.59
CA LEU A 69 7.45 -3.37 10.30
C LEU A 69 6.45 -2.72 9.34
N VAL A 70 5.34 -2.17 9.85
CA VAL A 70 4.36 -1.43 9.03
C VAL A 70 5.02 -0.22 8.38
N PHE A 71 5.69 0.64 9.16
CA PHE A 71 6.41 1.80 8.60
C PHE A 71 7.53 1.39 7.62
N GLN A 72 8.27 0.33 7.93
CA GLN A 72 9.32 -0.19 7.03
C GLN A 72 8.74 -0.75 5.73
N ALA A 73 7.64 -1.51 5.79
CA ALA A 73 6.97 -2.04 4.61
C ALA A 73 6.44 -0.90 3.74
N LEU A 74 5.71 0.05 4.33
CA LEU A 74 5.19 1.21 3.60
C LEU A 74 6.31 2.00 2.93
N GLY A 75 7.40 2.32 3.66
CA GLY A 75 8.55 3.01 3.07
C GLY A 75 9.22 2.24 1.93
N LYS A 76 9.48 0.92 2.13
CA LYS A 76 10.11 0.04 1.15
C LYS A 76 9.35 -0.04 -0.17
N TYR A 77 8.02 -0.01 -0.11
CA TYR A 77 7.13 -0.08 -1.27
C TYR A 77 6.56 1.30 -1.67
N GLN A 78 7.30 2.38 -1.35
CA GLN A 78 7.00 3.75 -1.77
C GLN A 78 5.65 4.32 -1.29
N ARG A 79 5.08 3.77 -0.22
CA ARG A 79 3.82 4.18 0.42
C ARG A 79 4.01 5.17 1.56
N ASN A 80 4.86 6.16 1.34
CA ASN A 80 5.12 7.22 2.31
C ASN A 80 3.91 8.15 2.50
N ASP A 81 2.98 8.17 1.56
CA ASP A 81 1.67 8.81 1.68
C ASP A 81 0.86 8.20 2.84
N VAL A 82 0.83 6.88 2.95
CA VAL A 82 0.10 6.16 4.01
C VAL A 82 0.82 6.26 5.33
N ALA A 83 2.16 6.12 5.33
CA ALA A 83 2.95 6.29 6.54
C ALA A 83 2.78 7.72 7.12
N LEU A 84 2.71 8.74 6.25
CA LEU A 84 2.40 10.11 6.65
C LEU A 84 0.98 10.23 7.21
N ALA A 85 -0.02 9.61 6.58
CA ALA A 85 -1.40 9.63 7.07
C ALA A 85 -1.53 8.99 8.46
N ILE A 86 -0.80 7.91 8.74
CA ILE A 86 -0.69 7.30 10.07
C ILE A 86 -0.03 8.29 11.05
N ALA A 87 1.11 8.86 10.67
CA ALA A 87 1.87 9.77 11.53
C ALA A 87 1.11 11.07 11.87
N GLN A 88 0.14 11.46 11.04
CA GLN A 88 -0.70 12.64 11.24
C GLN A 88 -1.95 12.38 12.09
N ARG A 89 -2.26 11.14 12.49
CA ARG A 89 -3.37 10.86 13.41
C ARG A 89 -3.12 11.46 14.78
N THR A 90 -4.19 11.96 15.40
CA THR A 90 -4.16 12.71 16.66
C THR A 90 -5.09 12.14 17.74
N ASP A 91 -5.93 11.18 17.39
CA ASP A 91 -6.80 10.38 18.24
C ASP A 91 -6.17 8.99 18.52
N CYS A 92 -6.64 8.33 19.59
CA CYS A 92 -6.08 7.04 20.00
C CYS A 92 -6.56 5.91 19.08
N PRO A 93 -5.68 4.99 18.64
CA PRO A 93 -4.25 4.89 18.94
C PRO A 93 -3.34 5.63 17.94
N SER A 94 -2.56 6.62 18.39
CA SER A 94 -1.58 7.31 17.53
C SER A 94 -0.44 7.99 18.30
N PHE A 95 0.63 8.34 17.60
CA PHE A 95 1.69 9.18 18.15
C PHE A 95 1.19 10.60 18.45
N GLY A 96 0.34 11.17 17.58
CA GLY A 96 -0.24 12.49 17.81
C GLY A 96 -1.18 12.51 19.03
N TYR A 97 -1.85 11.38 19.35
CA TYR A 97 -2.58 11.25 20.60
C TYR A 97 -1.66 11.42 21.81
N MET A 98 -0.49 10.76 21.85
CA MET A 98 0.48 10.95 22.94
C MET A 98 0.92 12.42 23.07
N VAL A 99 1.18 13.09 21.94
CA VAL A 99 1.53 14.52 21.92
C VAL A 99 0.39 15.38 22.48
N ASN A 100 -0.86 15.08 22.13
CA ASN A 100 -2.02 15.83 22.60
C ASN A 100 -2.30 15.68 24.10
N GLN A 101 -1.76 14.65 24.74
CA GLN A 101 -1.89 14.45 26.19
C GLN A 101 -0.95 15.36 26.99
N GLY A 102 -0.05 16.08 26.33
CA GLY A 102 0.85 17.06 26.93
C GLY A 102 2.33 16.78 26.59
N PRO A 103 3.25 17.64 27.05
CA PRO A 103 4.67 17.40 26.87
C PRO A 103 5.08 16.08 27.52
N GLY A 104 5.87 15.27 26.81
CA GLY A 104 6.28 13.96 27.29
C GLY A 104 7.16 13.20 26.30
N THR A 105 7.38 11.93 26.60
CA THR A 105 8.10 10.99 25.74
C THR A 105 7.13 9.99 25.10
N ILE A 106 7.65 8.96 24.42
CA ILE A 106 6.84 7.90 23.81
C ILE A 106 6.43 6.89 24.88
N TRP A 107 5.20 6.39 24.83
CA TRP A 107 4.63 5.52 25.86
C TRP A 107 4.74 4.03 25.51
N GLU A 108 4.61 3.18 26.52
CA GLU A 108 4.58 1.73 26.37
C GLU A 108 3.28 1.24 25.70
N LYS A 109 2.17 1.92 25.96
CA LYS A 109 0.85 1.62 25.38
C LYS A 109 0.34 2.82 24.59
N TRP A 110 -0.50 2.55 23.59
CA TRP A 110 -1.12 3.59 22.77
C TRP A 110 -2.12 4.44 23.55
N ASP A 111 -2.84 3.83 24.49
CA ASP A 111 -3.83 4.50 25.32
C ASP A 111 -3.19 5.09 26.59
N ASN A 112 -3.94 5.97 27.26
CA ASN A 112 -3.50 6.52 28.53
C ASN A 112 -3.77 5.55 29.69
N SER A 113 -3.27 4.32 29.58
CA SER A 113 -3.40 3.29 30.62
C SER A 113 -2.65 3.70 31.89
N SER A 114 -3.21 3.33 33.04
CA SER A 114 -2.60 3.39 34.39
C SER A 114 -2.75 2.04 35.11
N ALA A 115 -2.71 0.94 34.35
CA ALA A 115 -2.84 -0.41 34.90
C ALA A 115 -1.78 -0.68 35.98
N SER A 116 -2.20 -1.29 37.08
CA SER A 116 -1.33 -1.60 38.23
C SER A 116 -0.41 -2.81 38.00
N ASP A 117 -0.45 -3.39 36.81
CA ASP A 117 0.38 -4.54 36.39
C ASP A 117 1.82 -4.14 36.03
N GLY A 118 2.15 -2.85 36.08
CA GLY A 118 3.48 -2.32 35.76
C GLY A 118 3.74 -2.14 34.25
N THR A 119 2.73 -2.31 33.40
CA THR A 119 2.87 -2.26 31.92
C THR A 119 2.32 -0.97 31.31
N SER A 120 2.51 0.17 31.99
CA SER A 120 1.98 1.47 31.54
C SER A 120 3.01 2.60 31.61
N SER A 121 4.29 2.30 31.35
CA SER A 121 5.34 3.32 31.33
C SER A 121 5.00 4.44 30.33
N LYS A 122 5.19 5.69 30.75
CA LYS A 122 5.08 6.88 29.90
C LYS A 122 6.42 7.31 29.29
N ASP A 123 7.46 6.50 29.48
CA ASP A 123 8.78 6.71 28.92
C ASP A 123 9.37 5.38 28.44
N HIS A 124 8.97 4.98 27.22
CA HIS A 124 9.28 3.69 26.64
C HIS A 124 9.56 3.81 25.13
N ILE A 125 10.76 3.41 24.71
CA ILE A 125 11.24 3.61 23.32
C ILE A 125 10.59 2.66 22.30
N GLY A 126 9.90 1.61 22.75
CA GLY A 126 9.39 0.52 21.90
C GLY A 126 8.62 0.96 20.66
N LEU A 127 7.76 1.98 20.78
CA LEU A 127 7.02 2.56 19.65
C LEU A 127 7.81 3.66 18.91
N GLY A 128 8.71 4.36 19.61
CA GLY A 128 9.44 5.51 19.09
C GLY A 128 10.42 5.12 17.96
N GLY A 129 10.96 3.91 18.01
CA GLY A 129 11.84 3.38 16.98
C GLY A 129 11.20 3.35 15.58
N ALA A 130 9.90 3.04 15.49
CA ALA A 130 9.18 2.95 14.23
C ALA A 130 9.11 4.29 13.49
N ILE A 131 8.58 5.32 14.16
CA ILE A 131 8.38 6.64 13.56
C ILE A 131 9.72 7.39 13.37
N GLY A 132 10.65 7.26 14.33
CA GLY A 132 11.96 7.87 14.22
C GLY A 132 12.78 7.31 13.06
N GLN A 133 12.76 5.99 12.87
CA GLN A 133 13.39 5.36 11.71
C GLN A 133 12.75 5.84 10.40
N TRP A 134 11.41 5.91 10.34
CA TRP A 134 10.72 6.37 9.14
C TRP A 134 11.06 7.82 8.78
N PHE A 135 11.07 8.75 9.76
CA PHE A 135 11.47 10.13 9.53
C PHE A 135 12.86 10.25 8.90
N GLN A 136 13.84 9.51 9.41
CA GLN A 136 15.22 9.57 8.95
C GLN A 136 15.42 8.84 7.61
N GLN A 137 15.03 7.56 7.54
CA GLN A 137 15.40 6.68 6.45
C GLN A 137 14.46 6.74 5.25
N GLN A 138 13.20 7.12 5.45
CA GLN A 138 12.19 7.10 4.39
C GLN A 138 11.77 8.51 4.02
N LEU A 139 11.30 9.30 4.99
CA LEU A 139 10.80 10.65 4.72
C LEU A 139 11.94 11.60 4.29
N ALA A 140 13.00 11.69 5.10
CA ALA A 140 14.20 12.41 4.71
C ALA A 140 15.10 11.59 3.77
N GLY A 141 14.96 10.27 3.74
CA GLY A 141 15.63 9.40 2.78
C GLY A 141 17.09 9.04 3.10
N VAL A 142 17.57 9.26 4.32
CA VAL A 142 18.95 8.95 4.73
C VAL A 142 19.07 7.46 5.07
N GLN A 143 19.45 6.65 4.09
CA GLN A 143 19.47 5.19 4.21
C GLN A 143 20.90 4.68 4.30
N PRO A 144 21.28 3.97 5.39
CA PRO A 144 22.60 3.38 5.50
C PRO A 144 22.82 2.33 4.40
N GLY A 145 24.02 2.27 3.85
CA GLY A 145 24.42 1.25 2.87
C GLY A 145 25.46 0.30 3.47
N SER A 146 26.73 0.59 3.24
CA SER A 146 27.85 -0.20 3.75
C SER A 146 28.21 0.16 5.20
N PRO A 147 28.85 -0.76 5.96
CA PRO A 147 29.42 -0.44 7.27
C PRO A 147 30.29 0.81 7.28
N GLY A 148 30.15 1.62 8.32
CA GLY A 148 30.89 2.87 8.47
C GLY A 148 30.56 3.93 7.42
N TRP A 149 29.38 3.89 6.79
CA TRP A 149 28.87 4.92 5.88
C TRP A 149 29.75 5.22 4.66
N ARG A 150 30.56 4.25 4.19
CA ARG A 150 31.38 4.43 2.97
C ARG A 150 30.51 4.62 1.74
N GLU A 151 29.43 3.86 1.66
CA GLU A 151 28.38 3.94 0.67
C GLU A 151 27.03 4.03 1.38
N PHE A 152 26.14 4.88 0.90
CA PHE A 152 24.79 5.04 1.44
C PHE A 152 23.81 5.54 0.36
N THR A 153 22.53 5.56 0.67
CA THR A 153 21.49 6.07 -0.24
C THR A 153 20.83 7.29 0.35
N LEU A 154 20.55 8.26 -0.52
CA LEU A 154 19.74 9.44 -0.27
C LEU A 154 18.50 9.37 -1.17
N ALA A 155 17.36 8.97 -0.61
CA ALA A 155 16.11 8.76 -1.33
C ALA A 155 14.95 9.49 -0.63
N PRO A 156 14.90 10.83 -0.69
CA PRO A 156 13.88 11.61 0.00
C PRO A 156 12.48 11.30 -0.55
N ALA A 157 11.48 11.21 0.32
CA ALA A 157 10.10 11.03 -0.08
C ALA A 157 9.32 12.35 0.00
N VAL A 158 8.84 12.83 -1.15
CA VAL A 158 7.92 13.97 -1.23
C VAL A 158 6.50 13.47 -1.02
N ALA A 159 6.05 13.44 0.24
CA ALA A 159 4.77 12.86 0.63
C ALA A 159 3.71 13.91 0.96
N GLY A 160 2.48 13.68 0.49
CA GLY A 160 1.30 14.47 0.83
C GLY A 160 1.46 15.97 0.59
N ASN A 161 1.09 16.77 1.58
CA ASN A 161 1.13 18.23 1.57
C ASN A 161 2.37 18.83 2.28
N LEU A 162 3.35 18.00 2.65
CA LEU A 162 4.57 18.50 3.27
C LEU A 162 5.28 19.49 2.32
N ALA A 163 5.68 20.64 2.86
CA ALA A 163 6.36 21.69 2.11
C ALA A 163 7.87 21.50 2.11
N HIS A 164 8.44 20.98 3.19
CA HIS A 164 9.86 20.69 3.31
C HIS A 164 10.12 19.62 4.36
N VAL A 165 11.28 18.98 4.25
CA VAL A 165 11.87 18.09 5.28
C VAL A 165 13.37 18.32 5.27
N THR A 166 13.97 18.39 6.45
CA THR A 166 15.42 18.44 6.62
C THR A 166 15.84 17.43 7.66
N ALA A 167 16.86 16.64 7.33
CA ALA A 167 17.53 15.77 8.28
C ALA A 167 19.05 15.87 8.12
N GLN A 168 19.74 15.71 9.26
CA GLN A 168 21.17 15.59 9.33
C GLN A 168 21.51 14.37 10.18
N GLN A 169 22.39 13.51 9.65
CA GLN A 169 22.95 12.38 10.37
C GLN A 169 24.44 12.59 10.54
N GLN A 170 24.91 12.63 11.79
CA GLN A 170 26.34 12.57 12.08
C GLN A 170 26.80 11.12 11.95
N THR A 171 27.73 10.88 11.04
CA THR A 171 28.32 9.56 10.78
C THR A 171 29.78 9.54 11.22
N VAL A 172 30.40 8.36 11.18
CA VAL A 172 31.85 8.22 11.40
C VAL A 172 32.70 8.93 10.34
N ARG A 173 32.11 9.36 9.21
CA ARG A 173 32.80 10.08 8.12
C ARG A 173 32.50 11.59 8.12
N GLY A 174 31.62 12.05 9.00
CA GLY A 174 31.12 13.43 9.01
C GLY A 174 29.60 13.50 8.80
N ASN A 175 29.13 14.71 8.51
CA ASN A 175 27.70 14.98 8.38
C ASN A 175 27.18 14.52 7.01
N VAL A 176 26.07 13.79 7.04
CA VAL A 176 25.20 13.54 5.89
C VAL A 176 23.97 14.44 6.05
N VAL A 177 23.63 15.20 5.02
CA VAL A 177 22.44 16.06 5.01
C VAL A 177 21.53 15.63 3.88
N SER A 178 20.23 15.61 4.16
CA SER A 178 19.16 15.42 3.19
C SER A 178 18.07 16.43 3.50
N SER A 179 17.91 17.41 2.62
CA SER A 179 16.92 18.48 2.80
C SER A 179 16.19 18.72 1.49
N TRP A 180 14.87 18.60 1.49
CA TRP A 180 14.07 18.96 0.34
C TRP A 180 13.05 20.02 0.70
N GLN A 181 12.74 20.87 -0.28
CA GLN A 181 11.65 21.83 -0.24
C GLN A 181 10.90 21.78 -1.57
N ARG A 182 9.57 21.83 -1.49
CA ARG A 182 8.69 21.85 -2.66
C ARG A 182 7.94 23.17 -2.74
N ASP A 183 7.94 23.75 -3.93
CA ASP A 183 7.08 24.87 -4.31
C ASP A 183 6.28 24.46 -5.56
N GLY A 184 5.00 24.17 -5.38
CA GLY A 184 4.15 23.57 -6.40
C GLY A 184 4.74 22.26 -6.93
N SER A 185 5.09 22.25 -8.21
CA SER A 185 5.70 21.10 -8.91
C SER A 185 7.22 21.17 -8.99
N THR A 186 7.84 22.21 -8.44
CA THR A 186 9.30 22.38 -8.38
C THR A 186 9.82 21.82 -7.06
N LEU A 187 10.88 21.02 -7.12
CA LEU A 187 11.56 20.47 -5.96
C LEU A 187 12.99 21.02 -5.90
N THR A 188 13.37 21.57 -4.76
CA THR A 188 14.77 21.87 -4.43
C THR A 188 15.26 20.82 -3.44
N TYR A 189 16.38 20.17 -3.74
CA TYR A 189 16.98 19.15 -2.89
C TYR A 189 18.44 19.45 -2.60
N HIS A 190 18.77 19.64 -1.33
CA HIS A 190 20.12 19.81 -0.82
C HIS A 190 20.62 18.50 -0.20
N ALA A 191 21.83 18.10 -0.62
CA ALA A 191 22.49 16.89 -0.15
C ALA A 191 23.96 17.16 0.18
N THR A 192 24.41 16.73 1.36
CA THR A 192 25.82 16.74 1.73
C THR A 192 26.33 15.30 1.85
N VAL A 193 27.39 15.00 1.10
CA VAL A 193 28.10 13.71 1.14
C VAL A 193 29.49 13.94 1.75
N PRO A 194 29.81 13.36 2.91
CA PRO A 194 31.08 13.61 3.58
C PRO A 194 32.28 13.04 2.79
N VAL A 195 33.48 13.59 3.05
CA VAL A 195 34.73 13.13 2.44
C VAL A 195 34.96 11.64 2.70
N GLY A 196 35.41 10.92 1.66
CA GLY A 196 35.64 9.48 1.73
C GLY A 196 34.36 8.64 1.80
N ALA A 197 33.22 9.21 1.42
CA ALA A 197 31.96 8.51 1.21
C ALA A 197 31.42 8.72 -0.21
N LYS A 198 30.45 7.89 -0.58
CA LYS A 198 29.75 7.92 -1.86
C LYS A 198 28.25 7.71 -1.61
N ALA A 199 27.40 8.47 -2.29
CA ALA A 199 25.96 8.35 -2.17
C ALA A 199 25.32 7.91 -3.49
N THR A 200 24.34 7.01 -3.40
CA THR A 200 23.33 6.87 -4.46
C THR A 200 22.18 7.81 -4.12
N ILE A 201 21.93 8.82 -4.94
CA ILE A 201 20.81 9.73 -4.77
C ILE A 201 19.66 9.27 -5.66
N ARG A 202 18.49 9.00 -5.09
CA ARG A 202 17.25 8.73 -5.82
C ARG A 202 16.38 9.98 -5.76
N LEU A 203 16.59 10.88 -6.71
CA LEU A 203 15.97 12.18 -6.73
C LEU A 203 14.52 12.08 -7.26
N PRO A 204 13.50 12.51 -6.52
CA PRO A 204 12.10 12.44 -6.99
C PRO A 204 11.86 13.31 -8.23
N LEU A 205 11.18 12.74 -9.23
CA LEU A 205 10.76 13.42 -10.46
C LEU A 205 9.24 13.63 -10.43
N LEU A 206 8.79 14.74 -9.84
CA LEU A 206 7.35 15.04 -9.69
C LEU A 206 6.60 15.13 -11.03
N GLY A 207 7.31 15.49 -12.11
CA GLY A 207 6.79 15.56 -13.48
C GLY A 207 7.16 14.38 -14.38
N GLY A 208 7.59 13.25 -13.82
CA GLY A 208 7.99 12.08 -14.61
C GLY A 208 9.39 12.18 -15.20
N LYS A 209 9.77 11.18 -16.01
CA LYS A 209 11.11 11.07 -16.63
C LYS A 209 11.46 12.20 -17.61
N GLN A 210 10.49 13.05 -17.94
CA GLN A 210 10.66 14.22 -18.80
C GLN A 210 10.96 15.50 -17.99
N SER A 211 11.07 15.40 -16.66
CA SER A 211 11.47 16.52 -15.81
C SER A 211 12.91 16.98 -16.13
N SER A 212 13.19 18.25 -15.85
CA SER A 212 14.55 18.81 -15.94
C SER A 212 15.17 18.91 -14.55
N VAL A 213 16.40 18.45 -14.40
CA VAL A 213 17.21 18.50 -13.18
C VAL A 213 18.44 19.36 -13.42
N ARG A 214 18.64 20.36 -12.55
CA ARG A 214 19.85 21.18 -12.51
C ARG A 214 20.59 20.93 -11.20
N GLU A 215 21.90 20.81 -11.25
CA GLU A 215 22.80 20.84 -10.09
C GLU A 215 23.48 22.21 -10.10
N ASN A 216 23.35 22.99 -9.02
CA ASN A 216 23.94 24.32 -8.87
C ASN A 216 23.76 25.24 -10.11
N GLY A 217 22.58 25.14 -10.76
CA GLY A 217 22.23 25.89 -11.98
C GLY A 217 22.64 25.24 -13.30
N ARG A 218 23.54 24.25 -13.30
CA ARG A 218 23.94 23.47 -14.48
C ARG A 218 22.95 22.33 -14.73
N THR A 219 22.43 22.22 -15.96
CA THR A 219 21.58 21.08 -16.33
C THR A 219 22.38 19.78 -16.29
N VAL A 220 21.88 18.80 -15.54
CA VAL A 220 22.46 17.44 -15.45
C VAL A 220 21.56 16.39 -16.10
N PHE A 221 20.26 16.65 -16.19
CA PHE A 221 19.29 15.79 -16.85
C PHE A 221 18.13 16.63 -17.38
N ALA A 222 17.68 16.38 -18.61
CA ALA A 222 16.49 17.03 -19.17
C ALA A 222 15.91 16.16 -20.29
N ASP A 223 14.58 16.19 -20.42
CA ASP A 223 13.85 15.55 -21.53
C ASP A 223 14.20 14.06 -21.72
N GLY A 224 14.50 13.34 -20.64
CA GLY A 224 14.87 11.92 -20.67
C GLY A 224 16.35 11.64 -20.94
N HIS A 225 17.19 12.68 -21.03
CA HIS A 225 18.60 12.55 -21.39
C HIS A 225 19.52 13.14 -20.31
N ALA A 226 20.63 12.43 -20.05
CA ALA A 226 21.72 12.94 -19.21
C ALA A 226 22.51 14.01 -19.97
N ALA A 227 22.98 15.03 -19.24
CA ALA A 227 23.92 16.02 -19.76
C ALA A 227 25.36 15.47 -19.77
N GLN A 228 26.33 16.34 -20.10
CA GLN A 228 27.75 15.96 -20.14
C GLN A 228 28.27 15.43 -18.79
N PRO A 229 29.23 14.49 -18.81
CA PRO A 229 29.78 13.86 -17.61
C PRO A 229 30.36 14.86 -16.61
N ASP A 230 30.20 14.57 -15.32
CA ASP A 230 30.85 15.26 -14.20
C ASP A 230 31.64 14.22 -13.37
N PRO A 231 32.94 14.42 -13.08
CA PRO A 231 33.72 13.51 -12.26
C PRO A 231 33.13 13.25 -10.86
N GLY A 232 32.44 14.23 -10.26
CA GLY A 232 31.84 14.14 -8.93
C GLY A 232 30.42 13.59 -8.93
N LEU A 233 29.74 13.59 -10.08
CA LEU A 233 28.33 13.23 -10.20
C LEU A 233 28.06 12.44 -11.49
N THR A 234 27.67 11.19 -11.34
CA THR A 234 27.24 10.35 -12.48
C THR A 234 25.72 10.27 -12.54
N VAL A 235 25.16 10.57 -13.71
CA VAL A 235 23.72 10.43 -13.98
C VAL A 235 23.43 9.00 -14.40
N GLY A 236 22.51 8.33 -13.69
CA GLY A 236 22.08 6.97 -13.93
C GLY A 236 20.73 6.90 -14.63
N ARG A 237 19.93 5.89 -14.26
CA ARG A 237 18.60 5.65 -14.83
C ARG A 237 17.58 6.65 -14.31
N ALA A 238 16.71 7.11 -15.20
CA ALA A 238 15.45 7.76 -14.84
C ALA A 238 14.26 6.85 -15.18
N ASP A 239 13.25 6.84 -14.33
CA ASP A 239 11.90 6.41 -14.63
C ASP A 239 10.92 7.54 -14.30
N ASP A 240 9.62 7.26 -14.30
CA ASP A 240 8.65 8.30 -14.00
C ASP A 240 8.69 8.74 -12.53
N GLU A 241 9.26 7.96 -11.61
CA GLU A 241 9.28 8.27 -10.18
C GLU A 241 10.56 8.99 -9.77
N THR A 242 11.71 8.51 -10.23
CA THR A 242 13.02 8.99 -9.75
C THR A 242 14.09 9.07 -10.83
N LEU A 243 15.07 9.95 -10.60
CA LEU A 243 16.37 9.95 -11.26
C LEU A 243 17.41 9.40 -10.29
N THR A 244 18.10 8.33 -10.68
CA THR A 244 19.25 7.82 -9.92
C THR A 244 20.50 8.59 -10.29
N LEU A 245 21.18 9.15 -9.30
CA LEU A 245 22.48 9.78 -9.41
C LEU A 245 23.47 9.05 -8.50
N THR A 246 24.73 9.08 -8.87
CA THR A 246 25.83 8.61 -8.04
C THR A 246 26.76 9.78 -7.74
N ALA A 247 26.84 10.17 -6.48
CA ALA A 247 27.58 11.34 -6.02
C ALA A 247 28.81 10.93 -5.19
N GLY A 248 29.95 11.53 -5.46
CA GLY A 248 31.10 11.53 -4.56
C GLY A 248 30.89 12.47 -3.37
N SER A 249 31.92 12.71 -2.57
CA SER A 249 31.86 13.71 -1.51
C SER A 249 31.64 15.10 -2.08
N GLY A 250 30.78 15.89 -1.45
CA GLY A 250 30.45 17.24 -1.93
C GLY A 250 29.18 17.78 -1.28
N ASP A 251 28.89 19.02 -1.63
CA ASP A 251 27.65 19.71 -1.27
C ASP A 251 26.89 20.01 -2.57
N TYR A 252 25.70 19.45 -2.69
CA TYR A 252 24.92 19.45 -3.92
C TYR A 252 23.58 20.13 -3.67
N THR A 253 23.19 21.04 -4.57
CA THR A 253 21.83 21.55 -4.64
C THR A 253 21.23 21.21 -5.99
N PHE A 254 20.18 20.39 -5.97
CA PHE A 254 19.42 20.00 -7.14
C PHE A 254 18.12 20.81 -7.23
N THR A 255 17.78 21.26 -8.42
CA THR A 255 16.46 21.81 -8.74
C THR A 255 15.80 20.92 -9.78
N VAL A 256 14.68 20.31 -9.43
CA VAL A 256 13.83 19.51 -10.32
C VAL A 256 12.64 20.36 -10.73
N THR A 257 12.45 20.50 -12.04
CA THR A 257 11.34 21.24 -12.64
C THR A 257 10.52 20.31 -13.52
N PRO A 258 9.19 20.43 -13.51
CA PRO A 258 8.32 19.59 -14.34
C PRO A 258 8.51 19.92 -15.83
N PRO A 259 8.11 18.99 -16.73
CA PRO A 259 8.05 19.31 -18.15
C PRO A 259 7.06 20.45 -18.44
N ARG A 260 7.21 21.11 -19.59
CA ARG A 260 6.30 22.18 -20.02
C ARG A 260 4.88 21.67 -20.30
N THR A 261 4.77 20.45 -20.81
CA THR A 261 3.49 19.76 -20.99
C THR A 261 3.04 19.14 -19.67
N PRO A 262 1.74 19.27 -19.29
CA PRO A 262 1.20 18.62 -18.10
C PRO A 262 1.55 17.14 -18.07
N PHE A 263 2.04 16.68 -16.91
CA PHE A 263 2.26 15.27 -16.63
C PHE A 263 1.19 14.81 -15.64
N THR A 264 0.57 13.66 -15.93
CA THR A 264 -0.38 13.00 -15.03
C THR A 264 -0.14 11.50 -15.07
N ARG A 265 -0.04 10.87 -13.90
CA ARG A 265 -0.03 9.42 -13.75
C ARG A 265 -1.22 9.01 -12.90
N LEU A 266 -1.95 8.02 -13.37
CA LEU A 266 -3.06 7.39 -12.65
C LEU A 266 -2.83 5.88 -12.62
N ALA A 267 -3.12 5.25 -11.49
CA ALA A 267 -3.32 3.81 -11.38
C ALA A 267 -4.63 3.55 -10.63
N LEU A 268 -5.26 2.42 -10.94
CA LEU A 268 -6.54 2.02 -10.36
C LEU A 268 -6.46 0.54 -9.97
N THR A 269 -6.56 0.29 -8.67
CA THR A 269 -6.59 -1.06 -8.11
C THR A 269 -7.99 -1.32 -7.54
N THR A 270 -8.49 -2.55 -7.72
CA THR A 270 -9.80 -3.00 -7.23
C THR A 270 -9.65 -4.19 -6.31
N GLY A 271 -10.43 -4.23 -5.23
CA GLY A 271 -10.63 -5.47 -4.48
C GLY A 271 -11.67 -6.39 -5.14
N THR A 272 -11.94 -7.51 -4.46
CA THR A 272 -12.93 -8.49 -4.94
C THR A 272 -14.34 -7.89 -4.91
N PRO A 273 -15.09 -7.92 -6.03
CA PRO A 273 -16.46 -7.45 -6.03
C PRO A 273 -17.36 -8.37 -5.18
N PRO A 274 -18.31 -7.81 -4.40
CA PRO A 274 -19.28 -8.63 -3.69
C PRO A 274 -20.26 -9.28 -4.68
N ALA A 275 -20.86 -10.40 -4.29
CA ALA A 275 -21.99 -10.94 -5.03
C ALA A 275 -23.26 -10.12 -4.75
N ILE A 276 -24.02 -9.82 -5.80
CA ILE A 276 -25.19 -8.93 -5.74
C ILE A 276 -26.44 -9.70 -6.16
N THR A 277 -27.48 -9.68 -5.33
CA THR A 277 -28.79 -10.21 -5.73
C THR A 277 -29.45 -9.28 -6.76
N ALA A 278 -30.16 -9.81 -7.75
CA ALA A 278 -30.94 -9.00 -8.69
C ALA A 278 -31.92 -8.09 -7.93
N GLY A 279 -31.92 -6.79 -8.26
CA GLY A 279 -32.63 -5.74 -7.51
C GLY A 279 -31.82 -5.15 -6.34
N GLY A 280 -30.65 -5.70 -6.04
CA GLY A 280 -29.76 -5.29 -4.96
C GLY A 280 -28.61 -4.38 -5.41
N SER A 281 -27.73 -4.08 -4.46
CA SER A 281 -26.52 -3.27 -4.69
C SER A 281 -25.30 -3.87 -3.98
N GLY A 282 -24.11 -3.55 -4.47
CA GLY A 282 -22.86 -3.93 -3.86
C GLY A 282 -21.76 -2.90 -4.12
N ASP A 283 -20.81 -2.80 -3.19
CA ASP A 283 -19.69 -1.86 -3.25
C ASP A 283 -18.42 -2.60 -3.66
N ILE A 284 -17.82 -2.18 -4.77
CA ILE A 284 -16.51 -2.64 -5.20
C ILE A 284 -15.48 -1.70 -4.55
N PRO A 285 -14.63 -2.18 -3.62
CA PRO A 285 -13.59 -1.35 -3.04
C PRO A 285 -12.53 -1.02 -4.10
N VAL A 286 -12.09 0.23 -4.12
CA VAL A 286 -11.07 0.71 -5.05
C VAL A 286 -10.02 1.54 -4.34
N VAL A 287 -8.85 1.60 -4.96
CA VAL A 287 -7.76 2.49 -4.58
C VAL A 287 -7.26 3.17 -5.85
N VAL A 288 -7.27 4.50 -5.84
CA VAL A 288 -6.79 5.32 -6.95
C VAL A 288 -5.46 5.94 -6.55
N GLU A 289 -4.37 5.57 -7.21
CA GLU A 289 -3.09 6.30 -7.14
C GLU A 289 -3.10 7.41 -8.19
N GLY A 290 -2.78 8.64 -7.77
CA GLY A 290 -2.75 9.77 -8.67
C GLY A 290 -1.66 10.77 -8.33
N ARG A 291 -1.04 11.32 -9.36
CA ARG A 291 -0.27 12.58 -9.27
C ARG A 291 -0.33 13.34 -10.59
N SER A 292 -0.24 14.66 -10.49
CA SER A 292 -0.17 15.54 -11.64
C SER A 292 0.66 16.79 -11.34
N THR A 293 1.33 17.30 -12.36
CA THR A 293 2.02 18.60 -12.27
C THR A 293 1.05 19.78 -12.31
N VAL A 294 -0.24 19.52 -12.56
CA VAL A 294 -1.32 20.52 -12.58
C VAL A 294 -2.34 20.16 -11.50
N ALA A 295 -2.72 21.15 -10.70
CA ALA A 295 -3.78 20.97 -9.71
C ALA A 295 -5.12 20.68 -10.40
N GLY A 296 -5.90 19.75 -9.84
CA GLY A 296 -7.20 19.39 -10.38
C GLY A 296 -7.76 18.16 -9.69
N GLN A 297 -8.79 17.58 -10.31
CA GLN A 297 -9.41 16.34 -9.83
C GLN A 297 -9.59 15.37 -10.99
N ALA A 298 -9.23 14.11 -10.78
CA ALA A 298 -9.63 13.02 -11.67
C ALA A 298 -11.02 12.52 -11.28
N THR A 299 -11.77 12.01 -12.25
CA THR A 299 -13.12 11.47 -12.02
C THR A 299 -13.06 9.95 -12.01
N LEU A 300 -13.54 9.34 -10.93
CA LEU A 300 -13.74 7.90 -10.80
C LEU A 300 -15.16 7.53 -11.23
N GLY A 301 -15.30 6.47 -12.02
CA GLY A 301 -16.58 5.92 -12.41
C GLY A 301 -16.44 4.48 -12.91
N ALA A 302 -17.53 3.94 -13.46
CA ALA A 302 -17.49 2.67 -14.15
C ALA A 302 -18.47 2.61 -15.31
N GLN A 303 -18.13 1.79 -16.29
CA GLN A 303 -19.04 1.35 -17.34
C GLN A 303 -19.73 0.06 -16.89
N VAL A 304 -21.06 0.11 -16.84
CA VAL A 304 -21.93 -0.98 -16.38
C VAL A 304 -22.87 -1.46 -17.50
N PRO A 305 -23.43 -2.68 -17.40
CA PRO A 305 -24.46 -3.15 -18.32
C PRO A 305 -25.68 -2.21 -18.39
N ALA A 306 -26.41 -2.27 -19.50
CA ALA A 306 -27.58 -1.43 -19.72
C ALA A 306 -28.63 -1.60 -18.60
N GLY A 307 -29.16 -0.49 -18.11
CA GLY A 307 -30.16 -0.44 -17.04
C GLY A 307 -29.59 -0.51 -15.62
N TRP A 308 -28.30 -0.82 -15.44
CA TRP A 308 -27.63 -0.78 -14.14
C TRP A 308 -27.26 0.66 -13.80
N THR A 309 -27.09 0.97 -12.50
CA THR A 309 -26.61 2.28 -12.05
C THR A 309 -25.30 2.15 -11.28
N VAL A 310 -24.52 3.24 -11.28
CA VAL A 310 -23.21 3.32 -10.64
C VAL A 310 -23.05 4.63 -9.90
N THR A 311 -22.47 4.55 -8.70
CA THR A 311 -22.04 5.72 -7.92
C THR A 311 -20.64 5.48 -7.36
N ALA A 312 -19.72 6.40 -7.61
CA ALA A 312 -18.36 6.36 -7.06
C ALA A 312 -18.22 7.27 -5.83
N THR A 313 -17.50 6.79 -4.81
CA THR A 313 -17.23 7.54 -3.57
C THR A 313 -15.76 7.41 -3.18
N PRO A 314 -14.98 8.51 -3.13
CA PRO A 314 -15.30 9.81 -3.69
C PRO A 314 -15.33 9.76 -5.23
N ALA A 315 -16.23 10.51 -5.86
CA ALA A 315 -16.27 10.62 -7.32
C ALA A 315 -15.11 11.47 -7.89
N ALA A 316 -14.60 12.40 -7.08
CA ALA A 316 -13.51 13.31 -7.44
C ALA A 316 -12.26 12.98 -6.63
N ILE A 317 -11.18 12.66 -7.33
CA ILE A 317 -9.88 12.28 -6.77
C ILE A 317 -8.93 13.47 -6.90
N PRO A 318 -8.49 14.10 -5.80
CA PRO A 318 -7.53 15.20 -5.85
C PRO A 318 -6.23 14.79 -6.55
N LEU A 319 -5.73 15.64 -7.44
CA LEU A 319 -4.42 15.47 -8.06
C LEU A 319 -3.45 16.51 -7.50
N THR A 320 -2.32 16.02 -6.99
CA THR A 320 -1.23 16.85 -6.49
C THR A 320 0.10 16.44 -7.14
N PRO A 321 1.16 17.26 -7.05
CA PRO A 321 2.48 16.87 -7.56
C PRO A 321 3.10 15.67 -6.84
N ALA A 322 2.74 15.45 -5.57
CA ALA A 322 3.12 14.23 -4.85
C ALA A 322 2.16 13.10 -5.21
N THR A 323 2.69 11.88 -5.24
CA THR A 323 1.85 10.68 -5.32
C THR A 323 0.94 10.61 -4.09
N SER A 324 -0.35 10.40 -4.34
CA SER A 324 -1.33 10.14 -3.30
C SER A 324 -2.22 8.98 -3.73
N GLU A 325 -2.55 8.11 -2.79
CA GLU A 325 -3.68 7.21 -2.96
C GLU A 325 -4.95 7.72 -2.32
N THR A 326 -6.06 7.55 -3.02
CA THR A 326 -7.41 7.82 -2.53
C THR A 326 -8.18 6.51 -2.50
N PRO A 327 -8.40 5.92 -1.31
CA PRO A 327 -9.34 4.82 -1.14
C PRO A 327 -10.75 5.28 -1.49
N GLY A 328 -11.55 4.37 -2.04
CA GLY A 328 -12.93 4.62 -2.36
C GLY A 328 -13.74 3.35 -2.59
N SER A 329 -14.99 3.53 -2.98
CA SER A 329 -15.85 2.45 -3.46
C SER A 329 -16.59 2.87 -4.72
N VAL A 330 -16.89 1.88 -5.55
CA VAL A 330 -17.83 2.01 -6.66
C VAL A 330 -19.03 1.13 -6.38
N ARG A 331 -20.14 1.77 -6.03
CA ARG A 331 -21.42 1.10 -5.79
C ARG A 331 -22.09 0.80 -7.12
N ILE A 332 -22.46 -0.46 -7.31
CA ILE A 332 -23.21 -0.95 -8.46
C ILE A 332 -24.60 -1.38 -7.99
N THR A 333 -25.65 -0.94 -8.68
CA THR A 333 -27.03 -1.38 -8.45
C THR A 333 -27.54 -2.15 -9.66
N VAL A 334 -28.02 -3.36 -9.40
CA VAL A 334 -28.46 -4.32 -10.41
C VAL A 334 -29.99 -4.29 -10.49
N PRO A 335 -30.60 -4.15 -11.68
CA PRO A 335 -32.04 -4.21 -11.84
C PRO A 335 -32.64 -5.54 -11.35
N ALA A 336 -33.91 -5.51 -10.95
CA ALA A 336 -34.65 -6.75 -10.69
C ALA A 336 -34.75 -7.59 -11.98
N GLY A 337 -34.81 -8.92 -11.83
CA GLY A 337 -34.97 -9.85 -12.96
C GLY A 337 -33.71 -10.14 -13.79
N VAL A 338 -32.56 -9.57 -13.43
CA VAL A 338 -31.27 -9.94 -14.02
C VAL A 338 -30.96 -11.41 -13.70
N LYS A 339 -30.52 -12.17 -14.70
CA LYS A 339 -30.19 -13.59 -14.55
C LYS A 339 -28.90 -13.78 -13.75
N SER A 340 -28.78 -14.91 -13.07
CA SER A 340 -27.52 -15.27 -12.41
C SER A 340 -26.38 -15.35 -13.42
N GLY A 341 -25.22 -14.85 -13.05
CA GLY A 341 -24.04 -14.84 -13.93
C GLY A 341 -22.94 -13.91 -13.46
N LEU A 342 -21.83 -13.92 -14.19
CA LEU A 342 -20.73 -12.99 -14.02
C LEU A 342 -20.86 -11.86 -15.05
N TYR A 343 -20.92 -10.62 -14.58
CA TYR A 343 -21.11 -9.45 -15.43
C TYR A 343 -19.85 -8.57 -15.39
N PRO A 344 -19.18 -8.31 -16.53
CA PRO A 344 -18.00 -7.46 -16.56
C PRO A 344 -18.39 -6.00 -16.30
N VAL A 345 -17.68 -5.37 -15.36
CA VAL A 345 -17.78 -3.94 -15.05
C VAL A 345 -16.39 -3.34 -15.20
N THR A 346 -16.26 -2.33 -16.06
CA THR A 346 -14.98 -1.65 -16.29
C THR A 346 -14.95 -0.35 -15.49
N LEU A 347 -14.16 -0.33 -14.42
CA LEU A 347 -13.90 0.87 -13.63
C LEU A 347 -12.87 1.73 -14.35
N THR A 348 -13.07 3.04 -14.33
CA THR A 348 -12.21 4.02 -15.00
C THR A 348 -11.97 5.20 -14.07
N VAL A 349 -10.72 5.63 -14.00
CA VAL A 349 -10.36 6.95 -13.47
C VAL A 349 -9.74 7.78 -14.58
N LYS A 350 -10.21 9.02 -14.75
CA LYS A 350 -9.77 9.90 -15.83
C LYS A 350 -9.45 11.29 -15.33
N ALA A 351 -8.29 11.81 -15.71
CA ALA A 351 -7.91 13.19 -15.42
C ALA A 351 -8.34 14.16 -16.55
N PRO A 352 -8.58 15.44 -16.25
CA PRO A 352 -9.08 16.42 -17.24
C PRO A 352 -8.07 16.71 -18.37
N LEU A 353 -6.78 16.72 -18.06
CA LEU A 353 -5.70 17.10 -18.98
C LEU A 353 -4.90 15.90 -19.50
N GLY A 354 -5.55 14.74 -19.61
CA GLY A 354 -4.92 13.48 -20.03
C GLY A 354 -4.44 12.64 -18.84
N GLY A 355 -4.33 11.33 -19.08
CA GLY A 355 -4.17 10.32 -18.04
C GLY A 355 -5.50 9.58 -17.79
N GLU A 356 -5.47 8.27 -17.96
CA GLU A 356 -6.60 7.38 -17.74
C GLU A 356 -6.07 6.04 -17.23
N ALA A 357 -6.72 5.47 -16.22
CA ALA A 357 -6.48 4.11 -15.79
C ALA A 357 -7.80 3.34 -15.75
N LYS A 358 -7.76 2.07 -16.17
CA LYS A 358 -8.92 1.19 -16.27
C LYS A 358 -8.61 -0.17 -15.69
N THR A 359 -9.61 -0.76 -15.06
CA THR A 359 -9.59 -2.18 -14.66
C THR A 359 -10.98 -2.76 -14.85
N THR A 360 -11.06 -4.05 -15.18
CA THR A 360 -12.33 -4.75 -15.35
C THR A 360 -12.46 -5.85 -14.32
N VAL A 361 -13.59 -5.88 -13.63
CA VAL A 361 -13.93 -6.93 -12.66
C VAL A 361 -15.22 -7.60 -13.07
N ASN A 362 -15.32 -8.90 -12.78
CA ASN A 362 -16.55 -9.66 -13.00
C ASN A 362 -17.39 -9.63 -11.73
N VAL A 363 -18.54 -8.96 -11.78
CA VAL A 363 -19.49 -8.87 -10.67
C VAL A 363 -20.40 -10.10 -10.70
N PRO A 364 -20.40 -10.94 -9.64
CA PRO A 364 -21.34 -12.04 -9.53
C PRO A 364 -22.73 -11.50 -9.23
N VAL A 365 -23.70 -11.86 -10.04
CA VAL A 365 -25.12 -11.59 -9.78
C VAL A 365 -25.86 -12.89 -9.51
N PHE A 366 -26.69 -12.87 -8.48
CA PHE A 366 -27.65 -13.93 -8.18
C PHE A 366 -29.05 -13.47 -8.57
N GLY A 367 -29.56 -14.04 -9.67
CA GLY A 367 -30.94 -13.84 -10.07
C GLY A 367 -31.92 -14.47 -9.09
N SER A 368 -33.19 -14.06 -9.18
CA SER A 368 -34.28 -14.73 -8.49
C SER A 368 -34.50 -16.14 -9.07
N TRP A 369 -34.74 -17.12 -8.20
CA TRP A 369 -35.26 -18.41 -8.63
C TRP A 369 -36.59 -18.24 -9.36
N ALA A 370 -36.89 -19.15 -10.29
CA ALA A 370 -38.21 -19.16 -10.92
C ALA A 370 -39.29 -19.31 -9.84
N SER A 371 -40.43 -18.63 -10.00
CA SER A 371 -41.56 -18.74 -9.07
C SER A 371 -41.95 -20.21 -8.89
N GLY A 372 -42.16 -20.64 -7.64
CA GLY A 372 -42.44 -22.04 -7.27
C GLY A 372 -41.21 -22.93 -7.11
N THR A 373 -40.00 -22.42 -7.31
CA THR A 373 -38.79 -23.17 -6.97
C THR A 373 -38.66 -23.29 -5.45
N THR A 374 -38.66 -24.52 -4.95
CA THR A 374 -38.31 -24.83 -3.56
C THR A 374 -36.92 -25.46 -3.53
N ALA A 375 -36.03 -24.94 -2.69
CA ALA A 375 -34.79 -25.61 -2.33
C ALA A 375 -34.89 -26.03 -0.87
N ALA A 376 -34.61 -27.29 -0.57
CA ALA A 376 -34.47 -27.80 0.79
C ALA A 376 -32.99 -28.05 1.05
N ALA A 377 -32.41 -27.34 2.03
CA ALA A 377 -31.10 -27.67 2.58
C ALA A 377 -31.33 -28.45 3.88
N SER A 378 -30.63 -29.57 4.05
CA SER A 378 -30.60 -30.37 5.26
C SER A 378 -29.17 -30.39 5.77
N SER A 379 -28.95 -30.04 7.03
CA SER A 379 -27.71 -30.34 7.76
C SER A 379 -27.68 -31.79 8.25
N GLU A 380 -28.78 -32.54 8.08
CA GLU A 380 -28.89 -33.94 8.46
C GLU A 380 -28.73 -34.84 7.23
N HIS A 381 -27.76 -35.75 7.30
CA HIS A 381 -27.56 -36.84 6.35
C HIS A 381 -27.75 -38.18 7.07
N ALA A 382 -28.29 -39.18 6.36
CA ALA A 382 -28.37 -40.54 6.89
C ALA A 382 -26.95 -41.11 7.13
N PRO A 383 -26.71 -42.02 8.08
CA PRO A 383 -25.36 -42.47 8.39
C PRO A 383 -24.66 -43.09 7.17
N ASN A 384 -23.43 -42.65 6.87
CA ASN A 384 -22.65 -43.19 5.76
C ASN A 384 -22.05 -44.54 6.17
N VAL A 385 -22.50 -45.64 5.54
CA VAL A 385 -22.03 -47.00 5.82
C VAL A 385 -21.09 -47.43 4.70
N VAL A 386 -19.81 -47.56 5.02
CA VAL A 386 -18.79 -48.06 4.09
C VAL A 386 -18.23 -49.36 4.65
N ASN A 387 -18.28 -50.45 3.87
CA ASN A 387 -17.84 -51.80 4.26
C ASN A 387 -18.48 -52.32 5.55
N GLY A 388 -19.78 -52.05 5.77
CA GLY A 388 -20.53 -52.54 6.93
C GLY A 388 -20.28 -51.78 8.24
N ALA A 389 -19.42 -50.77 8.24
CA ALA A 389 -19.21 -49.89 9.38
C ALA A 389 -19.88 -48.52 9.14
N THR A 390 -20.77 -48.14 10.05
CA THR A 390 -21.32 -46.79 10.10
C THR A 390 -20.23 -45.83 10.55
N ARG A 391 -19.84 -44.87 9.70
CA ARG A 391 -18.95 -43.79 10.15
C ARG A 391 -19.75 -42.83 11.03
N THR A 392 -19.48 -42.84 12.33
CA THR A 392 -19.94 -41.79 13.25
C THR A 392 -19.00 -40.61 13.17
N TYR A 393 -19.53 -39.44 12.81
CA TYR A 393 -18.77 -38.19 12.86
C TYR A 393 -18.63 -37.76 14.32
N VAL A 394 -17.40 -37.61 14.79
CA VAL A 394 -17.09 -37.18 16.16
C VAL A 394 -16.74 -35.70 16.11
N ALA A 395 -17.36 -34.89 16.99
CA ALA A 395 -17.16 -33.44 17.03
C ALA A 395 -15.68 -33.02 17.19
N SER A 396 -14.82 -33.88 17.73
CA SER A 396 -13.38 -33.65 17.79
C SER A 396 -12.70 -33.47 16.42
N ASN A 397 -13.34 -33.90 15.34
CA ASN A 397 -12.80 -33.83 13.98
C ASN A 397 -13.27 -32.59 13.22
N ALA A 398 -14.23 -31.82 13.76
CA ALA A 398 -14.65 -30.52 13.22
C ALA A 398 -13.71 -29.43 13.73
N ILE A 399 -13.31 -28.49 12.85
CA ILE A 399 -12.35 -27.42 13.17
C ILE A 399 -12.87 -26.50 14.28
N ASP A 400 -14.18 -26.31 14.35
CA ASP A 400 -14.90 -25.51 15.35
C ASP A 400 -15.60 -26.36 16.41
N HIS A 401 -15.41 -27.68 16.38
CA HIS A 401 -16.12 -28.66 17.22
C HIS A 401 -17.65 -28.65 17.09
N ASP A 402 -18.19 -28.01 16.05
CA ASP A 402 -19.61 -27.99 15.75
C ASP A 402 -19.91 -28.94 14.58
N LEU A 403 -20.85 -29.87 14.78
CA LEU A 403 -21.26 -30.80 13.73
C LEU A 403 -22.23 -30.16 12.73
N ALA A 404 -22.87 -29.03 13.09
CA ALA A 404 -23.80 -28.31 12.22
C ALA A 404 -23.11 -27.53 11.09
N THR A 405 -21.81 -27.29 11.20
CA THR A 405 -20.97 -26.55 10.24
C THR A 405 -20.11 -27.47 9.37
N PHE A 406 -20.24 -28.79 9.53
CA PHE A 406 -19.44 -29.80 8.83
C PHE A 406 -19.99 -30.05 7.41
N TRP A 407 -19.22 -29.72 6.37
CA TRP A 407 -19.60 -29.91 4.95
C TRP A 407 -18.81 -31.05 4.32
N ASN A 408 -19.50 -31.99 3.64
CA ASN A 408 -18.88 -32.90 2.66
C ASN A 408 -19.65 -32.81 1.33
N ASP A 409 -18.96 -32.94 0.19
CA ASP A 409 -19.52 -32.79 -1.15
C ASP A 409 -19.72 -34.14 -1.86
N ASP A 410 -20.34 -35.13 -1.21
CA ASP A 410 -20.41 -36.50 -1.77
C ASP A 410 -21.72 -36.84 -2.51
N THR A 411 -22.38 -35.86 -3.16
CA THR A 411 -23.55 -36.13 -4.04
C THR A 411 -23.20 -36.04 -5.51
N ASP A 412 -22.33 -36.94 -5.97
CA ASP A 412 -21.92 -37.06 -7.38
C ASP A 412 -23.04 -37.61 -8.31
N GLY A 413 -24.25 -37.87 -7.77
CA GLY A 413 -25.35 -38.50 -8.51
C GLY A 413 -26.63 -37.68 -8.69
N ARG A 414 -26.79 -36.52 -8.04
CA ARG A 414 -28.10 -35.82 -8.00
C ARG A 414 -28.12 -34.37 -8.52
N TYR A 415 -26.95 -33.76 -8.67
CA TYR A 415 -26.81 -32.45 -9.32
C TYR A 415 -25.59 -32.50 -10.25
N PRO A 416 -25.77 -32.58 -11.59
CA PRO A 416 -24.62 -32.53 -12.49
C PRO A 416 -23.95 -31.17 -12.34
N ARG A 417 -22.66 -31.17 -11.94
CA ARG A 417 -21.80 -29.99 -12.06
C ARG A 417 -21.72 -29.65 -13.55
N THR A 418 -22.47 -28.65 -14.00
CA THR A 418 -22.32 -28.11 -15.35
C THR A 418 -20.98 -27.39 -15.42
N ARG A 419 -20.12 -27.85 -16.33
CA ARG A 419 -18.78 -27.32 -16.62
C ARG A 419 -18.80 -25.90 -17.15
#